data_AF-E9GBA1-F1
#
_entry.id   AF-E9GBA1-F1
#
_cell.length_a   1.000
_cell.length_b   1.000
_cell.length_c   1.000
_cell.angle_alpha   90.00
_cell.angle_beta   90.00
_cell.angle_gamma   90.00
#
_symmetry.space_group_name_H-M   'P 1'
#
loop_
_entity.id
_entity.type
_entity.pdbx_description
1 polymer ?
#
loop_
_entity_poly.entity_id
_entity_poly.type
_entity_poly.pdbx_seq_one_letter_code
_entity_poly.pdbx_strand_id
1 'polypeptide(L)'
;MDEIQDTTSNNAGCPQPGIANEDCLSLNVFTPQLPSESTTPLPVMVWIHGGAFSLGQALEYLPNRYMEHDIVLVAIQYRLGPLGFLSFDTDDVPGNAGIFDQVEALRWVNKYVEYFGGDPNEVTIAGESAGSASVSLLLLAPQARGLFKRAIGESGSVLAEWALDRDGRGKVASVKIAEIAGCPVEPYQDMLTCVQNVDAKVLTQAYMDYAVSF
;
A
#
# COMPACT_ATOMS: atom_id res chain seq x y z
N MET A 1 12.48 18.78 -17.01
CA MET A 1 11.81 18.54 -18.29
C MET A 1 10.34 18.48 -17.94
N ASP A 2 9.59 19.51 -18.32
CA ASP A 2 8.14 19.56 -18.15
C ASP A 2 7.52 18.65 -19.21
N GLU A 3 7.34 17.38 -18.87
CA GLU A 3 6.71 16.40 -19.75
C GLU A 3 5.32 16.08 -19.21
N ILE A 4 4.31 16.18 -20.08
CA ILE A 4 2.95 15.73 -19.77
C ILE A 4 2.99 14.21 -19.73
N GLN A 5 2.72 13.63 -18.56
CA GLN A 5 2.67 12.18 -18.39
C GLN A 5 1.34 11.63 -18.91
N ASP A 6 1.38 10.58 -19.73
CA ASP A 6 0.18 9.82 -20.10
C ASP A 6 -0.26 8.95 -18.91
N THR A 7 -1.40 9.32 -18.31
CA THR A 7 -2.01 8.61 -17.17
C THR A 7 -3.35 7.99 -17.54
N THR A 8 -3.57 7.69 -18.83
CA THR A 8 -4.82 7.09 -19.32
C THR A 8 -4.83 5.56 -19.28
N SER A 9 -3.67 4.95 -18.99
CA SER A 9 -3.51 3.52 -18.80
C SER A 9 -3.24 3.20 -17.34
N ASN A 10 -3.73 2.04 -16.93
CA ASN A 10 -3.61 1.56 -15.58
C ASN A 10 -2.24 0.93 -15.35
N ASN A 11 -1.55 1.34 -14.27
CA ASN A 11 -0.31 0.69 -13.87
C ASN A 11 -0.59 -0.71 -13.32
N ALA A 12 0.36 -1.62 -13.50
CA ALA A 12 0.27 -2.97 -12.96
C ALA A 12 0.23 -2.97 -11.42
N GLY A 13 -0.33 -4.04 -10.85
CA GLY A 13 -0.25 -4.34 -9.43
C GLY A 13 1.20 -4.39 -8.91
N CYS A 14 1.39 -4.25 -7.59
CA CYS A 14 2.67 -4.60 -6.98
C CYS A 14 2.95 -6.11 -7.10
N PRO A 15 4.23 -6.55 -6.97
CA PRO A 15 4.58 -7.95 -7.15
C PRO A 15 3.77 -8.88 -6.25
N GLN A 16 3.16 -9.87 -6.88
CA GLN A 16 2.24 -10.87 -6.32
C GLN A 16 2.11 -12.03 -7.32
N PRO A 17 1.49 -13.18 -7.01
CA PRO A 17 1.35 -14.27 -7.98
C PRO A 17 0.76 -13.79 -9.33
N GLY A 18 1.55 -13.89 -10.41
CA GLY A 18 1.18 -13.44 -11.75
C GLY A 18 1.63 -12.02 -12.13
N ILE A 19 2.16 -11.22 -11.19
CA ILE A 19 2.65 -9.85 -11.42
C ILE A 19 4.04 -9.70 -10.80
N ALA A 20 5.00 -9.13 -11.52
CA ALA A 20 6.40 -9.06 -11.06
C ALA A 20 7.01 -7.65 -11.09
N ASN A 21 6.30 -6.63 -11.55
CA ASN A 21 6.86 -5.28 -11.66
C ASN A 21 6.92 -4.59 -10.28
N GLU A 22 8.11 -4.23 -9.83
CA GLU A 22 8.33 -3.48 -8.59
C GLU A 22 7.94 -2.00 -8.70
N ASP A 23 7.95 -1.44 -9.92
CA ASP A 23 7.46 -0.09 -10.18
C ASP A 23 5.92 -0.07 -10.20
N CYS A 24 5.35 -0.07 -9.00
CA CYS A 24 3.93 -0.24 -8.77
C CYS A 24 3.31 0.86 -7.90
N LEU A 25 4.12 1.75 -7.31
CA LEU A 25 3.68 2.81 -6.40
C LEU A 25 3.00 3.93 -7.16
N SER A 26 1.73 3.68 -7.46
CA SER A 26 0.86 4.58 -8.20
C SER A 26 -0.48 4.73 -7.51
N LEU A 27 -1.28 5.69 -7.97
CA LEU A 27 -2.64 5.90 -7.52
C LEU A 27 -3.50 6.32 -8.70
N ASN A 28 -4.79 6.01 -8.61
CA ASN A 28 -5.79 6.47 -9.56
C ASN A 28 -6.65 7.54 -8.90
N VAL A 29 -6.84 8.66 -9.58
CA VAL A 29 -7.73 9.74 -9.14
C VAL A 29 -8.95 9.78 -10.03
N PHE A 30 -10.13 9.72 -9.42
CA PHE A 30 -11.39 9.86 -10.08
C PHE A 30 -12.15 11.02 -9.47
N THR A 31 -12.60 11.93 -10.32
CA THR A 31 -13.32 13.12 -9.90
C THR A 31 -14.51 13.35 -10.84
N PRO A 32 -15.70 13.67 -10.30
CA PRO A 32 -16.86 14.02 -11.12
C PRO A 32 -16.75 15.45 -11.67
N GLN A 33 -15.85 16.27 -11.11
CA GLN A 33 -15.75 17.69 -11.44
C GLN A 33 -14.34 18.24 -11.24
N LEU A 34 -13.79 18.88 -12.27
CA LEU A 34 -12.47 19.54 -12.19
C LEU A 34 -12.57 20.96 -11.62
N PRO A 35 -11.47 21.53 -11.07
CA PRO A 35 -11.45 22.91 -10.57
C PRO A 35 -11.86 23.98 -11.59
N SER A 36 -11.72 23.69 -12.89
CA SER A 36 -12.16 24.59 -13.97
C SER A 36 -13.68 24.66 -14.13
N GLU A 37 -14.40 23.68 -13.60
CA GLU A 37 -15.86 23.53 -13.74
C GLU A 37 -16.62 24.03 -12.50
N SER A 38 -15.97 24.07 -11.33
CA SER A 38 -16.53 24.57 -10.08
C SER A 38 -15.45 25.03 -9.13
N THR A 39 -15.78 26.04 -8.33
CA THR A 39 -14.92 26.58 -7.27
C THR A 39 -15.13 25.91 -5.92
N THR A 40 -16.11 25.01 -5.79
CA THR A 40 -16.42 24.32 -4.53
C THR A 40 -15.59 23.04 -4.43
N PRO A 41 -14.64 22.94 -3.49
CA PRO A 41 -13.86 21.72 -3.28
C PRO A 41 -14.73 20.57 -2.78
N LEU A 42 -14.43 19.36 -3.25
CA LEU A 42 -15.15 18.14 -2.88
C LEU A 42 -14.43 17.35 -1.77
N PRO A 43 -15.16 16.68 -0.87
CA PRO A 43 -14.55 15.71 0.05
C PRO A 43 -13.76 14.63 -0.70
N VAL A 44 -12.66 14.19 -0.10
CA VAL A 44 -11.77 13.20 -0.72
C VAL A 44 -11.88 11.88 0.03
N MET A 45 -12.12 10.79 -0.70
CA MET A 45 -12.04 9.42 -0.18
C MET A 45 -10.78 8.76 -0.72
N VAL A 46 -9.86 8.38 0.16
CA VAL A 46 -8.66 7.60 -0.18
C VAL A 46 -8.93 6.14 0.15
N TRP A 47 -8.96 5.29 -0.88
CA TRP A 47 -9.24 3.87 -0.75
C TRP A 47 -7.95 3.03 -0.68
N ILE A 48 -7.86 2.21 0.37
CA ILE A 48 -6.76 1.26 0.61
C ILE A 48 -7.30 -0.14 0.43
N HIS A 49 -6.79 -0.86 -0.58
CA HIS A 49 -7.29 -2.19 -0.91
C HIS A 49 -6.92 -3.26 0.14
N GLY A 50 -7.76 -4.30 0.21
CA GLY A 50 -7.52 -5.51 0.99
C GLY A 50 -6.52 -6.46 0.33
N GLY A 51 -6.59 -7.76 0.67
CA GLY A 51 -5.73 -8.80 0.09
C GLY A 51 -4.61 -9.30 1.01
N ALA A 52 -4.86 -9.33 2.32
CA ALA A 52 -3.94 -9.89 3.33
C ALA A 52 -2.50 -9.35 3.25
N PHE A 53 -2.34 -8.09 2.84
CA PHE A 53 -1.05 -7.44 2.59
C PHE A 53 -0.17 -8.12 1.53
N SER A 54 -0.71 -9.08 0.79
CA SER A 54 0.05 -9.97 -0.11
C SER A 54 -0.48 -9.96 -1.54
N LEU A 55 -1.72 -9.52 -1.73
CA LEU A 55 -2.46 -9.52 -2.97
C LEU A 55 -3.25 -8.20 -3.10
N GLY A 56 -3.78 -7.96 -4.30
CA GLY A 56 -4.71 -6.88 -4.59
C GLY A 56 -4.09 -5.75 -5.39
N GLN A 57 -4.96 -4.85 -5.87
CA GLN A 57 -4.58 -3.70 -6.68
C GLN A 57 -5.70 -2.65 -6.69
N ALA A 58 -5.32 -1.39 -6.85
CA ALA A 58 -6.20 -0.23 -6.94
C ALA A 58 -7.22 -0.35 -8.10
N LEU A 59 -6.88 -1.10 -9.15
CA LEU A 59 -7.74 -1.32 -10.33
C LEU A 59 -9.00 -2.13 -10.05
N GLU A 60 -9.03 -2.86 -8.94
CA GLU A 60 -10.24 -3.57 -8.51
C GLU A 60 -11.33 -2.61 -8.03
N TYR A 61 -10.97 -1.35 -7.75
CA TYR A 61 -11.84 -0.34 -7.16
C TYR A 61 -12.11 0.77 -8.16
N LEU A 62 -13.05 0.48 -9.06
CA LEU A 62 -13.46 1.36 -10.15
C LEU A 62 -14.40 2.48 -9.66
N PRO A 63 -14.38 3.64 -10.35
CA PRO A 63 -15.09 4.84 -9.92
C PRO A 63 -16.62 4.73 -9.95
N ASN A 64 -17.16 3.82 -10.77
CA ASN A 64 -18.59 3.56 -11.03
C ASN A 64 -19.58 4.33 -10.13
N ARG A 65 -20.04 3.73 -9.02
CA ARG A 65 -21.06 4.31 -8.14
C ARG A 65 -20.57 5.50 -7.34
N TYR A 66 -19.25 5.62 -7.11
CA TYR A 66 -18.68 6.74 -6.37
C TYR A 66 -18.83 8.05 -7.15
N MET A 67 -18.78 8.01 -8.48
CA MET A 67 -18.95 9.20 -9.33
C MET A 67 -20.42 9.63 -9.49
N GLU A 68 -21.38 8.92 -8.88
CA GLU A 68 -22.76 9.40 -8.69
C GLU A 68 -22.86 10.40 -7.50
N HIS A 69 -21.77 10.58 -6.76
CA HIS A 69 -21.68 11.45 -5.59
C HIS A 69 -20.61 12.54 -5.77
N ASP A 70 -20.76 13.64 -5.05
CA ASP A 70 -19.85 14.78 -5.05
C ASP A 70 -18.59 14.50 -4.20
N ILE A 71 -17.77 13.53 -4.62
CA ILE A 71 -16.51 13.15 -3.97
C ILE A 71 -15.39 12.94 -4.98
N VAL A 72 -14.15 13.20 -4.54
CA VAL A 72 -12.96 12.70 -5.25
C VAL A 72 -12.56 11.35 -4.66
N LEU A 73 -12.45 10.32 -5.50
CA LEU A 73 -11.95 9.00 -5.10
C LEU A 73 -10.48 8.87 -5.50
N VAL A 74 -9.62 8.50 -4.56
CA VAL A 74 -8.22 8.19 -4.78
C VAL A 74 -7.95 6.75 -4.37
N ALA A 75 -7.73 5.85 -5.33
CA ALA A 75 -7.38 4.46 -5.07
C ALA A 75 -5.85 4.29 -5.12
N ILE A 76 -5.22 3.88 -4.02
CA ILE A 76 -3.76 3.84 -3.90
C ILE A 76 -3.21 2.41 -4.00
N GLN A 77 -1.98 2.30 -4.50
CA GLN A 77 -1.14 1.11 -4.40
C GLN A 77 -0.19 1.21 -3.20
N TYR A 78 0.22 0.07 -2.68
CA TYR A 78 1.30 -0.05 -1.70
C TYR A 78 2.04 -1.37 -1.91
N ARG A 79 3.32 -1.45 -1.54
CA ARG A 79 4.09 -2.69 -1.70
C ARG A 79 3.47 -3.83 -0.88
N LEU A 80 3.49 -5.03 -1.47
CA LEU A 80 2.85 -6.23 -0.94
C LEU A 80 3.87 -7.29 -0.56
N GLY A 81 3.42 -8.28 0.22
CA GLY A 81 4.15 -9.47 0.61
C GLY A 81 5.54 -9.13 1.17
N PRO A 82 6.59 -9.88 0.80
CA PRO A 82 7.93 -9.63 1.33
C PRO A 82 8.50 -8.28 0.88
N LEU A 83 8.11 -7.74 -0.29
CA LEU A 83 8.60 -6.42 -0.72
C LEU A 83 8.04 -5.27 0.13
N GLY A 84 6.86 -5.44 0.73
CA GLY A 84 6.22 -4.45 1.60
C GLY A 84 6.45 -4.67 3.09
N PHE A 85 6.67 -5.91 3.53
CA PHE A 85 6.52 -6.28 4.94
C PHE A 85 7.64 -7.16 5.51
N LEU A 86 8.67 -7.49 4.71
CA LEU A 86 9.85 -8.18 5.22
C LEU A 86 10.52 -7.32 6.30
N SER A 87 10.87 -7.96 7.42
CA SER A 87 11.57 -7.32 8.54
C SER A 87 12.68 -8.24 9.05
N PHE A 88 13.90 -7.71 9.14
CA PHE A 88 15.00 -8.40 9.80
C PHE A 88 15.23 -7.93 11.25
N ASP A 89 14.35 -7.04 11.74
CA ASP A 89 14.48 -6.38 13.04
C ASP A 89 15.84 -5.66 13.16
N THR A 90 16.17 -4.91 12.10
CA THR A 90 17.37 -4.09 11.95
C THR A 90 16.98 -2.70 11.46
N ASP A 91 17.84 -1.70 11.65
CA ASP A 91 17.54 -0.30 11.31
C ASP A 91 17.31 -0.07 9.81
N ASP A 92 17.96 -0.87 8.96
CA ASP A 92 17.87 -0.83 7.49
C ASP A 92 16.69 -1.63 6.92
N VAL A 93 16.22 -2.66 7.64
CA VAL A 93 15.03 -3.46 7.26
C VAL A 93 14.09 -3.63 8.47
N PRO A 94 13.50 -2.54 8.98
CA PRO A 94 12.62 -2.59 10.15
C PRO A 94 11.23 -3.19 9.83
N GLY A 95 10.85 -3.23 8.55
CA GLY A 95 9.54 -3.66 8.07
C GLY A 95 8.57 -2.52 7.81
N ASN A 96 7.31 -2.87 7.50
CA ASN A 96 6.20 -1.94 7.25
C ASN A 96 6.41 -0.95 6.07
N ALA A 97 7.27 -1.28 5.11
CA ALA A 97 7.47 -0.47 3.90
C ALA A 97 6.14 -0.18 3.19
N GLY A 98 5.23 -1.16 3.11
CA GLY A 98 3.89 -0.99 2.55
C GLY A 98 3.01 0.00 3.33
N ILE A 99 3.13 0.08 4.65
CA ILE A 99 2.41 1.09 5.45
C ILE A 99 3.01 2.48 5.22
N PHE A 100 4.33 2.58 5.10
CA PHE A 100 4.98 3.85 4.77
C PHE A 100 4.63 4.34 3.35
N ASP A 101 4.42 3.43 2.41
CA ASP A 101 3.90 3.79 1.08
C ASP A 101 2.51 4.42 1.17
N GLN A 102 1.63 3.89 2.02
CA GLN A 102 0.30 4.48 2.25
C GLN A 102 0.39 5.87 2.88
N VAL A 103 1.32 6.07 3.82
CA VAL A 103 1.60 7.41 4.39
C VAL A 103 2.05 8.38 3.31
N GLU A 104 2.95 7.95 2.42
CA GLU A 104 3.44 8.78 1.32
C GLU A 104 2.33 9.11 0.32
N ALA A 105 1.48 8.14 -0.03
CA ALA A 105 0.30 8.39 -0.86
C ALA A 105 -0.65 9.42 -0.22
N LEU A 106 -0.84 9.38 1.10
CA LEU A 106 -1.63 10.39 1.81
C LEU A 106 -0.96 11.78 1.80
N ARG A 107 0.38 11.86 1.89
CA ARG A 107 1.10 13.13 1.70
C ARG A 107 0.91 13.68 0.30
N TRP A 108 0.96 12.80 -0.71
CA TRP A 108 0.67 13.17 -2.08
C TRP A 108 -0.75 13.73 -2.21
N VAL A 109 -1.76 13.05 -1.65
CA VAL A 109 -3.15 13.52 -1.66
C VAL A 109 -3.27 14.90 -1.05
N ASN A 110 -2.72 15.12 0.14
CA ASN A 110 -2.76 16.42 0.82
C ASN A 110 -2.10 17.54 0.00
N LYS A 111 -1.08 17.20 -0.79
CA LYS A 111 -0.32 18.17 -1.58
C LYS A 111 -0.95 18.48 -2.94
N TYR A 112 -1.67 17.53 -3.53
CA TYR A 112 -2.04 17.61 -4.96
C TYR A 112 -3.53 17.46 -5.25
N VAL A 113 -4.36 16.98 -4.31
CA VAL A 113 -5.77 16.66 -4.61
C VAL A 113 -6.60 17.89 -4.98
N GLU A 114 -6.17 19.10 -4.59
CA GLU A 114 -6.80 20.35 -5.00
C GLU A 114 -6.80 20.55 -6.52
N TYR A 115 -5.78 20.06 -7.22
CA TYR A 115 -5.72 20.12 -8.69
C TYR A 115 -6.74 19.21 -9.37
N PHE A 116 -7.36 18.30 -8.62
CA PHE A 116 -8.41 17.39 -9.06
C PHE A 116 -9.80 17.78 -8.48
N GLY A 117 -9.90 18.94 -7.84
CA GLY A 117 -11.16 19.45 -7.26
C GLY A 117 -11.43 18.98 -5.84
N GLY A 118 -10.49 18.28 -5.20
CA GLY A 118 -10.65 17.80 -3.82
C GLY A 118 -10.21 18.81 -2.76
N ASP A 119 -10.85 18.77 -1.58
CA ASP A 119 -10.41 19.51 -0.40
C ASP A 119 -9.41 18.67 0.42
N PRO A 120 -8.12 19.07 0.52
CA PRO A 120 -7.15 18.35 1.33
C PRO A 120 -7.49 18.35 2.83
N ASN A 121 -8.38 19.22 3.31
CA ASN A 121 -8.83 19.25 4.70
C ASN A 121 -10.02 18.32 5.00
N GLU A 122 -10.66 17.75 3.97
CA GLU A 122 -11.81 16.86 4.08
C GLU A 122 -11.48 15.43 3.58
N VAL A 123 -10.24 14.99 3.83
CA VAL A 123 -9.78 13.65 3.48
C VAL A 123 -10.33 12.58 4.43
N THR A 124 -10.92 11.53 3.87
CA THR A 124 -11.38 10.32 4.55
C THR A 124 -10.61 9.12 4.03
N ILE A 125 -9.93 8.38 4.90
CA ILE A 125 -9.34 7.09 4.52
C ILE A 125 -10.39 5.97 4.69
N ALA A 126 -10.44 5.05 3.74
CA ALA A 126 -11.34 3.91 3.75
C ALA A 126 -10.60 2.66 3.27
N GLY A 127 -10.98 1.48 3.78
CA GLY A 127 -10.41 0.23 3.30
C GLY A 127 -11.11 -1.00 3.86
N GLU A 128 -10.94 -2.11 3.16
CA GLU A 128 -11.55 -3.40 3.47
C GLU A 128 -10.48 -4.44 3.84
N SER A 129 -10.77 -5.33 4.79
CA SER A 129 -9.86 -6.41 5.22
C SER A 129 -8.48 -5.85 5.62
N ALA A 130 -7.40 -6.25 4.94
CA ALA A 130 -6.05 -5.68 5.15
C ALA A 130 -5.98 -4.15 4.96
N GLY A 131 -6.82 -3.60 4.08
CA GLY A 131 -7.01 -2.16 3.94
C GLY A 131 -7.65 -1.54 5.19
N SER A 132 -8.60 -2.22 5.82
CA SER A 132 -9.18 -1.79 7.10
C SER A 132 -8.18 -1.88 8.28
N ALA A 133 -7.35 -2.93 8.28
CA ALA A 133 -6.22 -3.02 9.21
C ALA A 133 -5.22 -1.88 8.99
N SER A 134 -4.93 -1.52 7.73
CA SER A 134 -4.13 -0.35 7.35
C SER A 134 -4.74 0.95 7.86
N VAL A 135 -6.05 1.16 7.68
CA VAL A 135 -6.78 2.32 8.22
C VAL A 135 -6.59 2.41 9.74
N SER A 136 -6.72 1.29 10.44
CA SER A 136 -6.51 1.22 11.90
C SER A 136 -5.06 1.51 12.31
N LEU A 137 -4.07 1.05 11.52
CA LEU A 137 -2.66 1.35 11.72
C LEU A 137 -2.36 2.84 11.52
N LEU A 138 -2.90 3.45 10.47
CA LEU A 138 -2.71 4.86 10.14
C LEU A 138 -3.35 5.78 11.19
N LEU A 139 -4.46 5.38 11.83
CA LEU A 139 -5.03 6.08 12.98
C LEU A 139 -4.06 6.16 14.17
N LEU A 140 -3.17 5.18 14.33
CA LEU A 140 -2.20 5.10 15.42
C LEU A 140 -0.83 5.66 15.04
N ALA A 141 -0.49 5.69 13.75
CA ALA A 141 0.82 6.07 13.25
C ALA A 141 1.08 7.58 13.43
N PRO A 142 2.11 8.00 14.20
CA PRO A 142 2.48 9.42 14.32
C PRO A 142 2.77 10.09 12.97
N GLN A 143 3.29 9.34 12.00
CA GLN A 143 3.65 9.80 10.67
C GLN A 143 2.43 10.19 9.82
N ALA A 144 1.25 9.63 10.12
CA ALA A 144 0.01 9.91 9.41
C ALA A 144 -0.84 11.01 10.08
N ARG A 145 -0.39 11.55 11.23
CA ARG A 145 -1.10 12.59 11.96
C ARG A 145 -1.34 13.81 11.09
N GLY A 146 -2.61 14.21 10.97
CA GLY A 146 -3.03 15.38 10.21
C GLY A 146 -3.17 15.15 8.71
N LEU A 147 -2.95 13.93 8.20
CA LEU A 147 -3.10 13.63 6.77
C LEU A 147 -4.54 13.25 6.37
N PHE A 148 -5.42 13.01 7.34
CA PHE A 148 -6.82 12.71 7.10
C PHE A 148 -7.67 13.13 8.30
N LYS A 149 -8.97 13.33 8.05
CA LYS A 149 -9.95 13.80 9.03
C LYS A 149 -10.90 12.70 9.51
N ARG A 150 -11.16 11.70 8.67
CA ARG A 150 -12.10 10.60 8.96
C ARG A 150 -11.51 9.27 8.51
N ALA A 151 -12.01 8.19 9.09
CA ALA A 151 -11.56 6.84 8.82
C ALA A 151 -12.77 5.89 8.74
N ILE A 152 -12.77 5.00 7.76
CA ILE A 152 -13.77 3.93 7.59
C ILE A 152 -13.00 2.61 7.49
N GLY A 153 -13.31 1.68 8.40
CA GLY A 153 -12.74 0.34 8.39
C GLY A 153 -13.81 -0.71 8.13
N GLU A 154 -13.66 -1.47 7.05
CA GLU A 154 -14.57 -2.56 6.68
C GLU A 154 -13.90 -3.91 6.96
N SER A 155 -14.41 -4.66 7.94
CA SER A 155 -14.00 -6.06 8.19
C SER A 155 -12.51 -6.31 8.48
N GLY A 156 -11.81 -5.36 9.12
CA GLY A 156 -10.43 -5.55 9.60
C GLY A 156 -10.01 -4.51 10.63
N SER A 157 -9.04 -4.81 11.48
CA SER A 157 -8.45 -3.83 12.41
C SER A 157 -7.11 -4.32 12.96
N VAL A 158 -6.39 -3.44 13.67
CA VAL A 158 -5.18 -3.80 14.44
C VAL A 158 -5.43 -4.85 15.53
N LEU A 159 -6.69 -5.10 15.90
CA LEU A 159 -7.04 -6.12 16.89
C LEU A 159 -7.19 -7.51 16.25
N ALA A 160 -7.25 -7.61 14.92
CA ALA A 160 -7.28 -8.90 14.25
C ALA A 160 -5.91 -9.59 14.38
N GLU A 161 -5.91 -10.89 14.69
CA GLU A 161 -4.69 -11.66 14.92
C GLU A 161 -3.77 -11.70 13.69
N TRP A 162 -4.35 -11.67 12.49
CA TRP A 162 -3.62 -11.69 11.22
C TRP A 162 -3.04 -10.32 10.83
N ALA A 163 -3.43 -9.23 11.51
CA ALA A 163 -3.09 -7.88 11.07
C ALA A 163 -1.73 -7.37 11.60
N LEU A 164 -1.19 -7.98 12.65
CA LEU A 164 0.04 -7.55 13.30
C LEU A 164 0.89 -8.74 13.73
N ASP A 165 2.21 -8.62 13.52
CA ASP A 165 3.17 -9.51 14.15
C ASP A 165 3.40 -9.08 15.61
N ARG A 166 2.70 -9.73 16.55
CA ARG A 166 2.76 -9.41 17.98
C ARG A 166 3.90 -10.13 18.72
N ASP A 167 4.37 -11.24 18.17
CA ASP A 167 5.26 -12.18 18.87
C ASP A 167 6.66 -12.24 18.23
N GLY A 168 6.96 -11.33 17.28
CA GLY A 168 8.25 -11.28 16.57
C GLY A 168 8.45 -12.42 15.56
N ARG A 169 7.36 -13.07 15.14
CA ARG A 169 7.40 -14.18 14.16
C ARG A 169 7.77 -13.68 12.76
N GLY A 170 7.58 -12.40 12.47
CA GLY A 170 7.88 -11.75 11.20
C GLY A 170 9.35 -11.81 10.84
N LYS A 171 10.27 -11.68 11.83
CA LYS A 171 11.71 -11.86 11.60
C LYS A 171 12.04 -13.30 11.20
N VAL A 172 11.49 -14.27 11.94
CA VAL A 172 11.70 -15.70 11.66
C VAL A 172 11.17 -16.05 10.28
N ALA A 173 9.98 -15.57 9.93
CA ALA A 173 9.40 -15.72 8.60
C ALA A 173 10.29 -15.09 7.53
N SER A 174 10.76 -13.86 7.73
CA SER A 174 11.60 -13.13 6.77
C SER A 174 12.92 -13.84 6.46
N VAL A 175 13.60 -14.35 7.49
CA VAL A 175 14.82 -15.17 7.30
C VAL A 175 14.51 -16.46 6.55
N LYS A 176 13.38 -17.12 6.86
CA LYS A 176 12.98 -18.35 6.17
C LYS A 176 12.61 -18.10 4.71
N ILE A 177 11.94 -16.99 4.41
CA ILE A 177 11.62 -16.57 3.04
C ILE A 177 12.91 -16.29 2.26
N ALA A 178 13.89 -15.61 2.87
CA ALA A 178 15.20 -15.40 2.26
C ALA A 178 15.90 -16.73 1.94
N GLU A 179 15.89 -17.69 2.86
CA GLU A 179 16.44 -19.03 2.63
C GLU A 179 15.74 -19.75 1.45
N ILE A 180 14.40 -19.73 1.41
CA ILE A 180 13.61 -20.34 0.32
C ILE A 180 13.89 -19.65 -1.02
N ALA A 181 14.12 -18.33 -1.01
CA ALA A 181 14.51 -17.55 -2.19
C ALA A 181 15.94 -17.87 -2.68
N GLY A 182 16.68 -18.73 -1.98
CA GLY A 182 18.03 -19.13 -2.32
C GLY A 182 19.12 -18.19 -1.78
N CYS A 183 18.78 -17.29 -0.85
CA CYS A 183 19.74 -16.40 -0.23
C CYS A 183 20.48 -17.08 0.94
N PRO A 184 21.76 -16.74 1.16
CA PRO A 184 22.44 -17.11 2.40
C PRO A 184 21.73 -16.43 3.58
N VAL A 185 21.68 -17.10 4.73
CA VAL A 185 21.10 -16.52 5.97
C VAL A 185 22.16 -15.95 6.91
N GLU A 186 23.43 -16.30 6.70
CA GLU A 186 24.58 -15.77 7.42
C GLU A 186 25.80 -15.68 6.47
N PRO A 187 26.64 -14.62 6.58
CA PRO A 187 26.48 -13.47 7.46
C PRO A 187 25.30 -12.57 7.03
N TYR A 188 24.72 -11.80 7.97
CA TYR A 188 23.61 -10.88 7.70
C TYR A 188 23.78 -10.02 6.44
N GLN A 189 24.98 -9.49 6.19
CA GLN A 189 25.24 -8.63 5.03
C GLN A 189 25.06 -9.36 3.70
N ASP A 190 25.39 -10.66 3.64
CA ASP A 190 25.23 -11.48 2.45
C ASP A 190 23.74 -11.79 2.22
N MET A 191 22.99 -12.03 3.29
CA MET A 191 21.53 -12.18 3.23
C MET A 191 20.87 -10.92 2.69
N LEU A 192 21.19 -9.75 3.27
CA LEU A 192 20.63 -8.47 2.87
C LEU A 192 20.95 -8.17 1.41
N THR A 193 22.23 -8.32 1.02
CA THR A 193 22.66 -8.07 -0.36
C THR A 193 21.94 -9.00 -1.33
N CYS A 194 21.77 -10.27 -0.97
CA CYS A 194 21.04 -11.21 -1.81
C CYS A 194 19.56 -10.82 -1.97
N VAL A 195 18.85 -10.55 -0.86
CA VAL A 195 17.42 -10.19 -0.88
C VAL A 195 17.17 -8.88 -1.63
N GLN A 196 18.12 -7.94 -1.62
CA GLN A 196 18.01 -6.70 -2.42
C GLN A 196 18.21 -6.90 -3.92
N ASN A 197 18.84 -8.00 -4.34
CA ASN A 197 19.16 -8.26 -5.75
C ASN A 197 18.39 -9.44 -6.36
N VAL A 198 17.65 -10.19 -5.55
CA VAL A 198 16.81 -11.30 -6.04
C VAL A 198 15.63 -10.73 -6.82
N ASP A 199 15.26 -11.41 -7.90
CA ASP A 199 14.09 -11.03 -8.69
C ASP A 199 12.83 -11.03 -7.82
N ALA A 200 12.02 -9.97 -7.92
CA ALA A 200 10.78 -9.82 -7.14
C ALA A 200 9.84 -11.02 -7.28
N LYS A 201 9.80 -11.68 -8.45
CA LYS A 201 9.01 -12.90 -8.67
C LYS A 201 9.53 -14.06 -7.82
N VAL A 202 10.85 -14.22 -7.70
CA VAL A 202 11.46 -15.27 -6.88
C VAL A 202 11.15 -15.02 -5.41
N LEU A 203 11.31 -13.78 -4.93
CA LEU A 203 11.00 -13.43 -3.54
C LEU A 203 9.51 -13.60 -3.22
N THR A 204 8.63 -13.19 -4.14
CA THR A 204 7.19 -13.38 -4.03
C THR A 204 6.83 -14.87 -3.98
N GLN A 205 7.43 -15.70 -4.85
CA GLN A 205 7.18 -17.14 -4.85
C GLN A 205 7.68 -17.79 -3.56
N ALA A 206 8.86 -17.39 -3.06
CA ALA A 206 9.40 -17.89 -1.80
C ALA A 206 8.46 -17.60 -0.61
N TYR A 207 7.82 -16.41 -0.61
CA TYR A 207 6.78 -16.10 0.36
C TYR A 207 5.55 -17.01 0.24
N MET A 208 5.08 -17.28 -0.99
CA MET A 208 3.95 -18.19 -1.19
C MET A 208 4.27 -19.62 -0.71
N ASP A 209 5.48 -20.11 -1.01
CA ASP A 209 5.95 -21.43 -0.59
C ASP A 209 6.04 -21.52 0.94
N TYR A 210 6.53 -20.45 1.59
CA TYR A 210 6.51 -20.34 3.06
C TYR A 210 5.09 -20.36 3.63
N ALA A 211 4.17 -19.60 3.03
CA ALA A 211 2.80 -19.44 3.53
C ALA A 211 1.98 -20.74 3.48
N VAL A 212 2.26 -21.64 2.53
CA VAL A 212 1.57 -22.95 2.40
C VAL A 212 2.28 -24.11 3.12
N SER A 213 3.40 -23.85 3.79
CA SER A 213 4.19 -24.87 4.48
C SER A 213 3.66 -25.25 5.88
N PHE A 214 2.47 -24.77 6.26
CA PHE A 214 1.84 -24.97 7.57
C PHE A 214 0.39 -25.42 7.45
#